data_AF-A0A351XAY0-F1
#
_entry.id   AF-A0A351XAY0-F1
#
_cell.length_a   1.000
_cell.length_b   1.000
_cell.length_c   1.000
_cell.angle_alpha   90.00
_cell.angle_beta   90.00
_cell.angle_gamma   90.00
#
_symmetry.space_group_name_H-M   'P 1'
#
loop_
_entity.id
_entity.type
_entity.pdbx_description
1 polymer ?
#
loop_
_entity_poly.entity_id
_entity_poly.type
_entity_poly.pdbx_seq_one_letter_code
_entity_poly.pdbx_strand_id
1 'polypeptide(L)'
;MKKNLIIKLICLLCCVCTVLSLGGCSLNSYSIDELKTLYPKAFENSLNEELYYWKETVNASDYTSWRTCNVFAEIDKKYEVIRDENGELADMKVDVLEEYNKKNVYKALCGKSSGNDGDINYLFENDFDESGNAVNYRKTPMTAREYVNSDDYKNKYSLDTMLKEFEYLTVDDMIFDIDSDLMERKGKTVKFSFAVTDEYIERYEAEFNKNSLFKGSKYATMEFAYDRFASIVIYSEEKFGNGITADKEVYKLETVYYGPKVNIPSYDNPEWQ
;
A
#
# COMPACT_ATOMS: atom_id res chain seq x y z
N MET A 1 -3.60 -53.30 45.80
CA MET A 1 -4.30 -52.88 44.55
C MET A 1 -4.52 -51.37 44.41
N LYS A 2 -4.93 -50.62 45.45
CA LYS A 2 -5.21 -49.17 45.33
C LYS A 2 -4.01 -48.29 44.93
N LYS A 3 -2.79 -48.58 45.42
CA LYS A 3 -1.57 -47.79 45.13
C LYS A 3 -1.17 -47.78 43.64
N ASN A 4 -1.24 -48.94 42.97
CA ASN A 4 -0.91 -49.05 41.54
C ASN A 4 -1.94 -48.37 40.65
N LEU A 5 -3.21 -48.30 41.09
CA LEU A 5 -4.26 -47.58 40.35
C LEU A 5 -4.06 -46.07 40.42
N ILE A 6 -3.68 -45.55 41.60
CA ILE A 6 -3.39 -44.12 41.82
C ILE A 6 -2.17 -43.69 41.01
N ILE A 7 -1.09 -44.48 40.99
CA ILE A 7 0.11 -44.18 40.19
C ILE A 7 -0.22 -44.13 38.69
N LYS A 8 -1.03 -45.07 38.19
CA LYS A 8 -1.48 -45.07 36.79
C LYS A 8 -2.35 -43.85 36.46
N LEU A 9 -3.21 -43.43 37.39
CA LEU A 9 -4.05 -42.25 37.21
C LEU A 9 -3.22 -40.96 37.17
N ILE A 10 -2.20 -40.85 38.03
CA ILE A 10 -1.28 -39.70 38.05
C ILE A 10 -0.43 -39.67 36.78
N CYS A 11 0.11 -40.81 36.33
CA CYS A 11 0.83 -40.89 35.07
C CYS A 11 -0.05 -40.48 33.88
N LEU A 12 -1.32 -40.92 33.84
CA LEU A 12 -2.25 -40.53 32.80
C LEU A 12 -2.55 -39.03 32.83
N LEU A 13 -2.73 -38.45 34.03
CA LEU A 13 -2.94 -37.02 34.20
C LEU A 13 -1.72 -36.21 33.76
N CYS A 14 -0.51 -36.66 34.10
CA CYS A 14 0.74 -36.05 33.64
C CYS A 14 0.88 -36.14 32.12
N CYS A 15 0.54 -37.28 31.51
CA CYS A 15 0.55 -37.44 30.05
C CYS A 15 -0.45 -36.49 29.36
N VAL A 16 -1.67 -36.36 29.90
CA VAL A 16 -2.68 -35.42 29.39
C VAL A 16 -2.23 -33.97 29.58
N CYS A 17 -1.65 -33.61 30.72
CA CYS A 17 -1.08 -32.28 30.95
C CYS A 17 0.12 -31.99 30.01
N THR A 18 0.96 -32.98 29.70
CA THR A 18 2.04 -32.81 28.72
C THR A 18 1.54 -32.71 27.28
N VAL A 19 0.46 -33.43 26.92
CA VAL A 19 -0.17 -33.30 25.60
C VAL A 19 -0.90 -31.97 25.47
N LEU A 20 -1.53 -31.47 26.54
CA LEU A 20 -2.13 -30.13 26.59
C LEU A 20 -1.07 -29.01 26.61
N SER A 21 0.13 -29.25 27.14
CA SER A 21 1.26 -28.30 27.06
C SER A 21 2.06 -28.39 25.75
N LEU A 22 1.91 -29.49 25.01
CA LEU A 22 2.51 -29.69 23.67
C LEU A 22 1.52 -29.42 22.53
N GLY A 23 0.24 -29.19 22.83
CA GLY A 23 -0.65 -28.37 22.02
C GLY A 23 -0.22 -26.92 22.13
N GLY A 24 1.00 -26.64 21.66
CA GLY A 24 1.56 -25.30 21.62
C GLY A 24 0.54 -24.38 21.00
N CYS A 25 0.09 -23.40 21.78
CA CYS A 25 -0.58 -22.22 21.31
C CYS A 25 0.05 -21.82 19.98
N SER A 26 -0.78 -21.74 18.93
CA SER A 26 -0.35 -21.13 17.69
C SER A 26 0.15 -19.73 18.02
N LEU A 27 1.47 -19.57 18.15
CA LEU A 27 2.13 -18.28 18.35
C LEU A 27 1.96 -17.36 17.14
N ASN A 28 1.30 -17.85 16.07
CA ASN A 28 1.07 -17.18 14.80
C ASN A 28 -0.43 -16.94 14.51
N SER A 29 -1.36 -17.46 15.31
CA SER A 29 -2.79 -17.21 15.08
C SER A 29 -3.13 -15.81 15.57
N TYR A 30 -3.44 -14.92 14.63
CA TYR A 30 -4.01 -13.61 14.91
C TYR A 30 -5.54 -13.72 14.82
N SER A 31 -6.25 -13.03 15.71
CA SER A 31 -7.72 -13.10 15.77
C SER A 31 -8.40 -11.95 15.02
N ILE A 32 -9.66 -12.17 14.62
CA ILE A 32 -10.50 -11.13 14.01
C ILE A 32 -10.70 -9.94 14.95
N ASP A 33 -10.82 -10.17 16.27
CA ASP A 33 -10.97 -9.09 17.26
C ASP A 33 -9.71 -8.22 17.38
N GLU A 34 -8.52 -8.84 17.30
CA GLU A 34 -7.27 -8.08 17.22
C GLU A 34 -7.18 -7.30 15.90
N LEU A 35 -7.66 -7.86 14.79
CA LEU A 35 -7.72 -7.16 13.50
C LEU A 35 -8.68 -5.97 13.56
N LYS A 36 -9.86 -6.09 14.18
CA LYS A 36 -10.80 -4.97 14.40
C LYS A 36 -10.17 -3.79 15.12
N THR A 37 -9.22 -4.07 16.02
CA THR A 37 -8.48 -3.03 16.75
C THR A 37 -7.33 -2.45 15.93
N LEU A 38 -6.61 -3.30 15.19
CA LEU A 38 -5.43 -2.90 14.42
C LEU A 38 -5.81 -2.16 13.13
N TYR A 39 -6.82 -2.61 12.42
CA TYR A 39 -7.19 -2.13 11.09
C TYR A 39 -7.34 -0.60 11.03
N PRO A 40 -8.22 0.05 11.81
CA PRO A 40 -8.36 1.51 11.76
C PRO A 40 -7.07 2.23 12.16
N LYS A 41 -6.33 1.70 13.15
CA LYS A 41 -5.06 2.28 13.58
C LYS A 41 -3.98 2.17 12.51
N ALA A 42 -3.99 1.11 11.72
CA ALA A 42 -3.03 0.92 10.64
C ALA A 42 -3.20 2.01 9.58
N PHE A 43 -4.43 2.35 9.20
CA PHE A 43 -4.71 3.46 8.30
C PHE A 43 -4.39 4.81 8.93
N GLU A 44 -4.80 5.06 10.18
CA GLU A 44 -4.44 6.29 10.92
C GLU A 44 -2.91 6.50 10.94
N ASN A 45 -2.15 5.47 11.32
CA ASN A 45 -0.70 5.53 11.36
C ASN A 45 -0.09 5.74 9.97
N SER A 46 -0.66 5.12 8.93
CA SER A 46 -0.23 5.32 7.55
C SER A 46 -0.45 6.75 7.06
N LEU A 47 -1.61 7.34 7.36
CA LEU A 47 -2.00 8.67 6.91
C LEU A 47 -1.29 9.79 7.68
N ASN A 48 -0.78 9.49 8.88
CA ASN A 48 0.07 10.41 9.65
C ASN A 48 1.52 10.51 9.13
N GLU A 49 1.92 9.65 8.18
CA GLU A 49 3.27 9.70 7.61
C GLU A 49 3.37 10.74 6.48
N GLU A 50 4.30 11.68 6.64
CA GLU A 50 4.57 12.71 5.63
C GLU A 50 5.42 12.17 4.46
N LEU A 51 6.20 11.11 4.69
CA LEU A 51 7.13 10.52 3.72
C LEU A 51 6.68 9.11 3.34
N TYR A 52 6.35 8.91 2.07
CA TYR A 52 5.86 7.64 1.57
C TYR A 52 6.29 7.41 0.13
N TYR A 53 6.37 6.13 -0.21
CA TYR A 53 6.34 5.66 -1.58
C TYR A 53 5.19 4.68 -1.71
N TRP A 54 4.35 4.86 -2.72
CA TRP A 54 3.38 3.84 -3.10
C TRP A 54 3.51 3.48 -4.57
N LYS A 55 3.05 2.27 -4.87
CA LYS A 55 3.00 1.72 -6.21
C LYS A 55 1.70 0.98 -6.42
N GLU A 56 0.96 1.38 -7.43
CA GLU A 56 -0.28 0.78 -7.86
C GLU A 56 -0.08 0.05 -9.19
N THR A 57 -0.68 -1.12 -9.31
CA THR A 57 -0.79 -1.89 -10.55
C THR A 57 -2.25 -2.29 -10.75
N VAL A 58 -2.83 -1.94 -11.90
CA VAL A 58 -4.17 -2.36 -12.30
C VAL A 58 -4.05 -3.26 -13.53
N ASN A 59 -4.65 -4.45 -13.47
CA ASN A 59 -4.62 -5.45 -14.51
C ASN A 59 -6.05 -5.84 -14.93
N ALA A 60 -6.74 -4.92 -15.60
CA ALA A 60 -8.02 -5.20 -16.24
C ALA A 60 -7.80 -5.82 -17.63
N SER A 61 -8.82 -6.47 -18.18
CA SER A 61 -8.72 -7.27 -19.41
C SER A 61 -8.23 -6.47 -20.65
N ASP A 62 -8.59 -5.20 -20.75
CA ASP A 62 -8.29 -4.28 -21.84
C ASP A 62 -7.48 -3.05 -21.38
N TYR A 63 -7.16 -2.97 -20.10
CA TYR A 63 -6.49 -1.84 -19.48
C TYR A 63 -5.50 -2.30 -18.42
N THR A 64 -4.23 -1.98 -18.64
CA THR A 64 -3.17 -2.12 -17.64
C THR A 64 -2.65 -0.74 -17.29
N SER A 65 -2.53 -0.46 -16.01
CA SER A 65 -1.87 0.75 -15.55
C SER A 65 -0.89 0.47 -14.45
N TRP A 66 0.13 1.31 -14.40
CA TRP A 66 1.18 1.29 -13.43
C TRP A 66 1.42 2.70 -12.95
N ARG A 67 1.29 2.95 -11.66
CA ARG A 67 1.48 4.28 -11.08
C ARG A 67 2.37 4.19 -9.86
N THR A 68 3.27 5.14 -9.71
CA THR A 68 4.08 5.29 -8.50
C THR A 68 4.12 6.74 -8.08
N CYS A 69 4.11 6.98 -6.77
CA CYS A 69 4.44 8.27 -6.21
C CYS A 69 5.40 8.09 -5.05
N ASN A 70 6.36 9.00 -4.95
CA ASN A 70 7.34 9.08 -3.90
C ASN A 70 7.37 10.51 -3.34
N VAL A 71 7.10 10.65 -2.05
CA VAL A 71 7.34 11.87 -1.28
C VAL A 71 8.54 11.61 -0.39
N PHE A 72 9.63 12.31 -0.70
CA PHE A 72 10.94 12.12 -0.09
C PHE A 72 11.39 13.41 0.61
N ALA A 73 12.09 13.26 1.72
CA ALA A 73 12.88 14.32 2.35
C ALA A 73 14.14 13.72 2.96
N GLU A 74 15.13 14.56 3.26
CA GLU A 74 16.34 14.08 3.90
C GLU A 74 16.08 13.58 5.33
N ILE A 75 16.78 12.51 5.68
CA ILE A 75 16.82 11.95 7.03
C ILE A 75 18.24 12.02 7.57
N ASP A 76 18.36 12.26 8.88
CA ASP A 76 19.64 12.33 9.54
C ASP A 76 20.24 10.94 9.80
N LYS A 77 21.41 10.90 10.45
CA LYS A 77 22.09 9.64 10.79
C LYS A 77 21.35 8.79 11.83
N LYS A 78 20.32 9.33 12.48
CA LYS A 78 19.46 8.67 13.46
C LYS A 78 18.12 8.26 12.87
N TYR A 79 17.92 8.41 11.55
CA TYR A 79 16.66 8.15 10.85
C TYR A 79 15.53 9.10 11.26
N GLU A 80 15.87 10.31 11.70
CA GLU A 80 14.91 11.38 11.96
C GLU A 80 14.80 12.29 10.73
N VAL A 81 13.57 12.69 10.40
CA VAL A 81 13.30 13.60 9.28
C VAL A 81 13.90 14.98 9.57
N ILE A 82 14.72 15.48 8.65
CA ILE A 82 15.36 16.78 8.80
C ILE A 82 14.32 17.87 8.50
N ARG A 83 14.22 18.85 9.39
CA ARG A 83 13.34 20.00 9.24
C ARG A 83 14.15 21.30 9.12
N ASP A 84 13.61 22.26 8.37
CA ASP A 84 14.16 23.59 8.24
C ASP A 84 13.82 24.48 9.44
N GLU A 85 14.25 25.75 9.41
CA GLU A 85 14.03 26.73 10.49
C GLU A 85 12.54 27.02 10.76
N ASN A 86 11.66 26.70 9.81
CA ASN A 86 10.20 26.87 9.93
C ASN A 86 9.50 25.59 10.40
N GLY A 87 10.24 24.50 10.64
CA GLY A 87 9.69 23.20 11.02
C GLY A 87 9.25 22.35 9.82
N GLU A 88 9.61 22.72 8.60
CA GLU A 88 9.18 22.06 7.37
C GLU A 88 10.18 21.04 6.87
N LEU A 89 9.72 20.05 6.08
CA LEU A 89 10.58 19.02 5.50
C LEU A 89 11.73 19.65 4.69
N ALA A 90 12.97 19.44 5.14
CA ALA A 90 14.15 19.92 4.46
C ALA A 90 14.42 19.09 3.20
N ASP A 91 14.72 19.78 2.09
CA ASP A 91 15.01 19.18 0.78
C ASP A 91 13.93 18.20 0.30
N MET A 92 12.66 18.57 0.53
CA MET A 92 11.51 17.79 0.08
C MET A 92 11.51 17.64 -1.45
N LYS A 93 11.27 16.41 -1.91
CA LYS A 93 11.22 16.02 -3.32
C LYS A 93 10.03 15.12 -3.58
N VAL A 94 9.47 15.22 -4.78
CA VAL A 94 8.36 14.39 -5.25
C VAL A 94 8.73 13.75 -6.58
N ASP A 95 8.46 12.46 -6.73
CA ASP A 95 8.58 11.72 -8.00
C ASP A 95 7.27 10.99 -8.26
N VAL A 96 6.66 11.26 -9.40
CA VAL A 96 5.46 10.59 -9.90
C VAL A 96 5.76 9.99 -11.25
N LEU A 97 5.33 8.75 -11.43
CA LEU A 97 5.36 8.06 -12.71
C LEU A 97 4.00 7.40 -12.92
N GLU A 98 3.38 7.63 -14.07
CA GLU A 98 2.21 6.88 -14.53
C GLU A 98 2.54 6.24 -15.86
N GLU A 99 2.09 5.01 -16.08
CA GLU A 99 2.16 4.31 -17.35
C GLU A 99 0.83 3.63 -17.60
N TYR A 100 0.23 3.91 -18.76
CA TYR A 100 -1.00 3.25 -19.22
C TYR A 100 -0.71 2.43 -20.47
N ASN A 101 -1.09 1.15 -20.44
CA ASN A 101 -0.97 0.20 -21.55
C ASN A 101 0.43 0.16 -22.19
N LYS A 102 1.49 0.40 -21.40
CA LYS A 102 2.89 0.46 -21.86
C LYS A 102 3.16 1.49 -22.96
N LYS A 103 2.34 2.55 -23.02
CA LYS A 103 2.43 3.58 -24.07
C LYS A 103 2.39 4.99 -23.52
N ASN A 104 1.37 5.31 -22.73
CA ASN A 104 1.19 6.67 -22.23
C ASN A 104 1.90 6.77 -20.89
N VAL A 105 3.17 7.15 -20.93
CA VAL A 105 3.95 7.39 -19.71
C VAL A 105 3.92 8.89 -19.41
N TYR A 106 3.61 9.24 -18.17
CA TYR A 106 3.71 10.59 -17.63
C TYR A 106 4.68 10.56 -16.45
N LYS A 107 5.53 11.58 -16.36
CA LYS A 107 6.44 11.76 -15.24
C LYS A 107 6.36 13.18 -14.70
N ALA A 108 6.36 13.30 -13.37
CA ALA A 108 6.51 14.56 -12.67
C ALA A 108 7.61 14.46 -11.61
N LEU A 109 8.54 15.42 -11.59
CA LEU A 109 9.58 15.56 -10.59
C LEU A 109 9.49 16.96 -9.99
N CYS A 110 9.36 17.08 -8.68
CA CYS A 110 9.31 18.37 -8.01
C CYS A 110 10.32 18.46 -6.88
N GLY A 111 11.03 19.58 -6.79
CA GLY A 111 11.98 19.83 -5.71
C GLY A 111 13.03 20.86 -6.09
N LYS A 112 14.04 20.98 -5.24
CA LYS A 112 15.18 21.88 -5.46
C LYS A 112 16.03 21.35 -6.62
N SER A 113 16.19 22.19 -7.63
CA SER A 113 16.98 21.95 -8.83
C SER A 113 18.18 22.89 -8.84
N SER A 114 19.36 22.35 -9.06
CA SER A 114 20.60 23.13 -9.19
C SER A 114 20.80 23.57 -10.63
N GLY A 115 21.39 24.74 -10.84
CA GLY A 115 21.81 25.23 -12.15
C GLY A 115 22.78 26.40 -12.03
N ASN A 116 23.09 27.05 -13.15
CA ASN A 116 24.11 28.11 -13.23
C ASN A 116 23.87 29.32 -12.29
N ASP A 117 22.63 29.62 -11.92
CA ASP A 117 22.24 30.77 -11.07
C ASP A 117 21.95 30.37 -9.62
N GLY A 118 22.28 29.12 -9.23
CA GLY A 118 22.07 28.59 -7.89
C GLY A 118 20.97 27.53 -7.85
N ASP A 119 20.37 27.36 -6.67
CA ASP A 119 19.32 26.37 -6.45
C ASP A 119 17.93 27.02 -6.50
N ILE A 120 17.04 26.49 -7.33
CA ILE A 120 15.66 26.99 -7.51
C ILE A 120 14.69 25.81 -7.49
N ASN A 121 13.50 25.99 -6.92
CA ASN A 121 12.48 24.95 -6.92
C ASN A 121 11.69 24.93 -8.23
N TYR A 122 11.56 23.74 -8.81
CA TYR A 122 10.80 23.52 -10.03
C TYR A 122 9.98 22.23 -9.94
N LEU A 123 8.81 22.26 -10.58
CA LEU A 123 8.08 21.10 -11.06
C LEU A 123 8.46 20.87 -12.52
N PHE A 124 8.97 19.68 -12.81
CA PHE A 124 9.34 19.18 -14.12
C PHE A 124 8.34 18.11 -14.53
N GLU A 125 7.72 18.26 -15.69
CA GLU A 125 6.77 17.30 -16.21
C GLU A 125 7.10 16.94 -17.65
N ASN A 126 7.01 15.66 -17.98
CA ASN A 126 7.15 15.22 -19.36
C ASN A 126 6.25 14.00 -19.60
N ASP A 127 5.89 13.82 -20.86
CA ASP A 127 5.20 12.63 -21.34
C ASP A 127 6.24 11.75 -22.07
N PHE A 128 5.84 10.55 -22.51
CA PHE A 128 6.65 9.72 -23.40
C PHE A 128 5.84 9.31 -24.63
N ASP A 129 6.48 9.29 -25.79
CA ASP A 129 5.89 8.80 -27.03
C ASP A 129 5.79 7.27 -27.06
N GLU A 130 5.15 6.71 -28.09
CA GLU A 130 5.02 5.25 -28.25
C GLU A 130 6.36 4.51 -28.40
N SER A 131 7.45 5.23 -28.69
CA SER A 131 8.81 4.67 -28.78
C SER A 131 9.58 4.77 -27.46
N GLY A 132 8.96 5.32 -26.41
CA GLY A 132 9.56 5.53 -25.10
C GLY A 132 10.51 6.73 -25.03
N ASN A 133 10.47 7.64 -26.01
CA ASN A 133 11.22 8.90 -25.92
C ASN A 133 10.42 9.90 -25.11
N ALA A 134 11.08 10.61 -24.19
CA ALA A 134 10.44 11.68 -23.45
C ALA A 134 10.14 12.89 -24.36
N VAL A 135 8.93 13.42 -24.25
CA VAL A 135 8.36 14.50 -25.05
C VAL A 135 7.55 15.46 -24.15
N ASN A 136 7.13 16.59 -24.71
CA ASN A 136 6.28 17.57 -24.02
C ASN A 136 6.84 18.05 -22.67
N TYR A 137 8.14 18.33 -22.61
CA TYR A 137 8.79 18.85 -21.43
C TYR A 137 8.17 20.18 -21.00
N ARG A 138 7.78 20.26 -19.73
CA ARG A 138 7.20 21.43 -19.07
C ARG A 138 7.94 21.66 -17.77
N LYS A 139 8.25 22.92 -17.47
CA LYS A 139 8.92 23.30 -16.24
C LYS A 139 8.22 24.51 -15.63
N THR A 140 7.77 24.37 -14.38
CA THR A 140 7.00 25.39 -13.67
C THR A 140 7.69 25.73 -12.35
N PRO A 141 7.98 27.01 -12.03
CA PRO A 141 8.48 27.40 -10.71
C PRO A 141 7.48 26.99 -9.63
N MET A 142 7.87 26.03 -8.78
CA MET A 142 6.99 25.44 -7.77
C MET A 142 7.82 24.65 -6.77
N THR A 143 7.53 24.80 -5.48
CA THR A 143 8.10 23.97 -4.41
C THR A 143 7.41 22.61 -4.34
N ALA A 144 8.14 21.57 -3.89
CA ALA A 144 7.55 20.25 -3.64
C ALA A 144 6.35 20.33 -2.68
N ARG A 145 6.40 21.25 -1.70
CA ARG A 145 5.31 21.46 -0.75
C ARG A 145 4.06 22.05 -1.40
N GLU A 146 4.21 23.03 -2.27
CA GLU A 146 3.09 23.58 -3.05
C GLU A 146 2.49 22.48 -3.93
N TYR A 147 3.34 21.66 -4.57
CA TYR A 147 2.89 20.57 -5.41
C TYR A 147 2.05 19.54 -4.65
N VAL A 148 2.53 19.01 -3.51
CA VAL A 148 1.74 18.03 -2.73
C VAL A 148 0.46 18.62 -2.14
N ASN A 149 0.39 19.95 -2.00
CA ASN A 149 -0.78 20.63 -1.50
C ASN A 149 -1.79 21.00 -2.58
N SER A 150 -1.42 20.89 -3.85
CA SER A 150 -2.30 21.16 -4.99
C SER A 150 -3.43 20.13 -5.11
N ASP A 151 -4.56 20.56 -5.65
CA ASP A 151 -5.70 19.68 -5.89
C ASP A 151 -5.36 18.57 -6.90
N ASP A 152 -4.56 18.88 -7.92
CA ASP A 152 -4.12 17.90 -8.92
C ASP A 152 -3.34 16.74 -8.30
N TYR A 153 -2.46 17.06 -7.35
CA TYR A 153 -1.74 16.04 -6.59
C TYR A 153 -2.66 15.32 -5.61
N LYS A 154 -3.40 16.06 -4.78
CA LYS A 154 -4.23 15.48 -3.72
C LYS A 154 -5.24 14.49 -4.26
N ASN A 155 -5.92 14.84 -5.35
CA ASN A 155 -6.99 14.03 -5.93
C ASN A 155 -6.51 12.78 -6.69
N LYS A 156 -5.19 12.61 -6.89
CA LYS A 156 -4.65 11.51 -7.71
C LYS A 156 -3.53 10.72 -7.05
N TYR A 157 -2.65 11.41 -6.32
CA TYR A 157 -1.39 10.85 -5.88
C TYR A 157 -1.19 10.83 -4.37
N SER A 158 -2.02 11.55 -3.61
CA SER A 158 -1.91 11.52 -2.16
C SER A 158 -2.17 10.12 -1.60
N LEU A 159 -1.46 9.77 -0.54
CA LEU A 159 -1.69 8.49 0.15
C LEU A 159 -3.14 8.38 0.66
N ASP A 160 -3.73 9.49 1.11
CA ASP A 160 -5.15 9.59 1.48
C ASP A 160 -6.07 9.11 0.34
N THR A 161 -5.90 9.65 -0.87
CA THR A 161 -6.68 9.22 -2.03
C THR A 161 -6.48 7.75 -2.36
N MET A 162 -5.24 7.26 -2.26
CA MET A 162 -4.92 5.86 -2.58
C MET A 162 -5.49 4.87 -1.55
N LEU A 163 -5.58 5.26 -0.27
CA LEU A 163 -6.06 4.39 0.80
C LEU A 163 -7.55 4.56 1.12
N LYS A 164 -8.21 5.58 0.57
CA LYS A 164 -9.59 5.97 0.88
C LYS A 164 -10.60 4.82 0.89
N GLU A 165 -10.56 3.95 -0.13
CA GLU A 165 -11.49 2.81 -0.17
C GLU A 165 -11.18 1.78 0.92
N PHE A 166 -9.90 1.51 1.16
CA PHE A 166 -9.49 0.54 2.17
C PHE A 166 -9.75 1.05 3.59
N GLU A 167 -9.63 2.36 3.84
CA GLU A 167 -10.03 2.96 5.11
C GLU A 167 -11.54 2.88 5.33
N TYR A 168 -12.35 3.03 4.27
CA TYR A 168 -13.81 2.93 4.33
C TYR A 168 -14.32 1.50 4.56
N LEU A 169 -13.58 0.49 4.08
CA LEU A 169 -13.84 -0.93 4.35
C LEU A 169 -13.62 -1.24 5.83
N THR A 170 -14.59 -1.90 6.47
CA THR A 170 -14.46 -2.33 7.87
C THR A 170 -14.23 -3.83 7.95
N VAL A 171 -13.70 -4.31 9.08
CA VAL A 171 -13.51 -5.76 9.30
C VAL A 171 -14.84 -6.53 9.33
N ASP A 172 -15.96 -5.87 9.62
CA ASP A 172 -17.30 -6.49 9.57
C ASP A 172 -17.80 -6.72 8.13
N ASP A 173 -17.21 -6.03 7.16
CA ASP A 173 -17.48 -6.24 5.73
C ASP A 173 -16.62 -7.38 5.12
N MET A 174 -15.74 -7.99 5.92
CA MET A 174 -14.79 -9.01 5.48
C MET A 174 -15.27 -10.42 5.83
N ILE A 175 -15.31 -11.28 4.82
CA ILE A 175 -15.60 -12.70 4.96
C ILE A 175 -14.27 -13.45 4.98
N PHE A 176 -13.94 -14.02 6.14
CA PHE A 176 -12.69 -14.76 6.30
C PHE A 176 -12.80 -16.23 5.91
N ASP A 177 -13.99 -16.85 5.83
CA ASP A 177 -14.13 -18.29 5.52
C ASP A 177 -13.96 -18.63 4.02
N ILE A 178 -12.78 -18.31 3.45
CA ILE A 178 -12.46 -18.46 2.02
C ILE A 178 -11.28 -19.40 1.72
N ASP A 179 -10.45 -19.73 2.72
CA ASP A 179 -9.35 -20.70 2.67
C ASP A 179 -8.90 -21.08 4.10
N SER A 180 -7.92 -21.99 4.26
CA SER A 180 -7.50 -22.50 5.59
C SER A 180 -6.39 -21.71 6.29
N ASP A 181 -5.61 -20.90 5.56
CA ASP A 181 -4.47 -20.10 6.07
C ASP A 181 -4.72 -18.59 5.90
N LEU A 182 -5.75 -18.08 6.59
CA LEU A 182 -6.35 -16.77 6.31
C LEU A 182 -5.71 -15.60 7.04
N MET A 183 -5.00 -15.86 8.12
CA MET A 183 -4.51 -14.81 9.00
C MET A 183 -3.21 -15.25 9.66
N GLU A 184 -2.14 -14.55 9.32
CA GLU A 184 -0.80 -14.82 9.80
C GLU A 184 -0.23 -13.59 10.48
N ARG A 185 0.37 -13.78 11.66
CA ARG A 185 1.25 -12.79 12.26
C ARG A 185 2.68 -13.31 12.30
N LYS A 186 3.60 -12.54 11.72
CA LYS A 186 5.05 -12.79 11.75
C LYS A 186 5.77 -11.53 12.22
N GLY A 187 6.15 -11.51 13.50
CA GLY A 187 6.78 -10.35 14.13
C GLY A 187 5.88 -9.11 14.10
N LYS A 188 6.29 -8.10 13.31
CA LYS A 188 5.59 -6.83 13.13
C LYS A 188 4.71 -6.79 11.88
N THR A 189 4.55 -7.93 11.22
CA THR A 189 3.71 -8.08 10.03
C THR A 189 2.46 -8.89 10.36
N VAL A 190 1.32 -8.40 9.93
CA VAL A 190 0.03 -9.08 9.96
C VAL A 190 -0.47 -9.18 8.52
N LYS A 191 -0.69 -10.39 8.03
CA LYS A 191 -1.19 -10.66 6.68
C LYS A 191 -2.49 -11.44 6.78
N PHE A 192 -3.49 -11.06 5.99
CA PHE A 192 -4.77 -11.73 5.99
C PHE A 192 -5.44 -11.72 4.63
N SER A 193 -6.27 -12.74 4.38
CA SER A 193 -7.07 -12.88 3.17
C SER A 193 -8.55 -12.84 3.51
N PHE A 194 -9.34 -12.17 2.68
CA PHE A 194 -10.78 -12.01 2.88
C PHE A 194 -11.52 -11.83 1.56
N ALA A 195 -12.76 -12.30 1.49
CA ALA A 195 -13.73 -11.79 0.52
C ALA A 195 -14.48 -10.61 1.11
N VAL A 196 -15.19 -9.87 0.26
CA VAL A 196 -15.95 -8.69 0.67
C VAL A 196 -17.44 -8.98 0.51
N THR A 197 -18.25 -8.49 1.44
CA THR A 197 -19.71 -8.66 1.40
C THR A 197 -20.35 -7.87 0.25
N ASP A 198 -21.44 -8.39 -0.31
CA ASP A 198 -22.21 -7.67 -1.33
C ASP A 198 -22.78 -6.36 -0.77
N GLU A 199 -23.17 -6.35 0.52
CA GLU A 199 -23.67 -5.16 1.20
C GLU A 199 -22.63 -4.03 1.24
N TYR A 200 -21.35 -4.33 1.38
CA TYR A 200 -20.30 -3.32 1.30
C TYR A 200 -20.19 -2.74 -0.11
N ILE A 201 -20.25 -3.58 -1.15
CA ILE A 201 -20.13 -3.14 -2.54
C ILE A 201 -21.27 -2.18 -2.89
N GLU A 202 -22.50 -2.53 -2.51
CA GLU A 202 -23.68 -1.68 -2.69
C GLU A 202 -23.56 -0.36 -1.91
N ARG A 203 -23.11 -0.44 -0.65
CA ARG A 203 -22.91 0.73 0.21
C ARG A 203 -21.86 1.70 -0.36
N TYR A 204 -20.74 1.16 -0.84
CA TYR A 204 -19.67 1.95 -1.46
C TYR A 204 -20.14 2.66 -2.73
N GLU A 205 -20.84 1.93 -3.61
CA GLU A 205 -21.36 2.48 -4.86
C GLU A 205 -22.39 3.59 -4.60
N ALA A 206 -23.26 3.44 -3.60
CA ALA A 206 -24.21 4.45 -3.20
C ALA A 206 -23.54 5.72 -2.60
N GLU A 207 -22.50 5.56 -1.78
CA GLU A 207 -21.81 6.68 -1.12
C GLU A 207 -20.93 7.47 -2.09
N PHE A 208 -20.17 6.79 -2.95
CA PHE A 208 -19.14 7.43 -3.77
C PHE A 208 -19.52 7.55 -5.25
N ASN A 209 -20.69 7.03 -5.66
CA ASN A 209 -21.16 7.03 -7.05
C ASN A 209 -20.12 6.47 -8.04
N LYS A 210 -19.41 5.43 -7.62
CA LYS A 210 -18.40 4.71 -8.42
C LYS A 210 -18.30 3.26 -7.96
N ASN A 211 -17.85 2.38 -8.85
CA ASN A 211 -17.62 0.97 -8.51
C ASN A 211 -16.49 0.85 -7.47
N SER A 212 -16.68 -0.06 -6.52
CA SER A 212 -15.63 -0.52 -5.62
C SER A 212 -14.53 -1.26 -6.38
N LEU A 213 -13.28 -1.14 -5.93
CA LEU A 213 -12.15 -1.96 -6.38
C LEU A 213 -12.37 -3.47 -6.19
N PHE A 214 -13.25 -3.85 -5.25
CA PHE A 214 -13.58 -5.24 -4.95
C PHE A 214 -14.75 -5.78 -5.80
N LYS A 215 -15.38 -4.96 -6.65
CA LYS A 215 -16.52 -5.40 -7.48
C LYS A 215 -16.08 -6.49 -8.46
N GLY A 216 -16.67 -7.69 -8.33
CA GLY A 216 -16.29 -8.86 -9.14
C GLY A 216 -14.97 -9.51 -8.72
N SER A 217 -14.44 -9.16 -7.54
CA SER A 217 -13.33 -9.89 -6.93
C SER A 217 -13.80 -11.20 -6.29
N LYS A 218 -12.91 -12.18 -6.24
CA LYS A 218 -13.08 -13.44 -5.51
C LYS A 218 -12.63 -13.29 -4.06
N TYR A 219 -11.46 -12.67 -3.86
CA TYR A 219 -10.90 -12.32 -2.56
C TYR A 219 -9.78 -11.30 -2.72
N ALA A 220 -9.32 -10.76 -1.59
CA ALA A 220 -8.13 -9.95 -1.50
C ALA A 220 -7.20 -10.47 -0.39
N THR A 221 -5.93 -10.13 -0.51
CA THR A 221 -4.92 -10.36 0.52
C THR A 221 -4.33 -9.01 0.90
N MET A 222 -4.40 -8.66 2.19
CA MET A 222 -3.87 -7.41 2.73
C MET A 222 -2.76 -7.69 3.74
N GLU A 223 -1.78 -6.80 3.78
CA GLU A 223 -0.67 -6.86 4.71
C GLU A 223 -0.49 -5.52 5.42
N PHE A 224 -0.34 -5.59 6.74
CA PHE A 224 0.11 -4.50 7.59
C PHE A 224 1.51 -4.80 8.12
N ALA A 225 2.39 -3.82 8.09
CA ALA A 225 3.74 -3.92 8.61
C ALA A 225 4.05 -2.75 9.53
N TYR A 226 4.58 -3.03 10.73
CA TYR A 226 4.87 -2.02 11.75
C TYR A 226 3.67 -1.11 12.04
N ASP A 227 2.50 -1.74 12.20
CA ASP A 227 1.23 -1.09 12.52
C ASP A 227 0.79 -0.05 11.47
N ARG A 228 1.18 -0.22 10.20
CA ARG A 228 0.80 0.60 9.03
C ARG A 228 0.38 -0.27 7.84
N PHE A 229 -0.43 0.28 6.94
CA PHE A 229 -0.71 -0.31 5.63
C PHE A 229 0.58 -0.61 4.86
N ALA A 230 0.74 -1.83 4.35
CA ALA A 230 1.90 -2.21 3.55
C ALA A 230 1.52 -2.64 2.13
N SER A 231 0.50 -3.48 1.98
CA SER A 231 0.02 -3.86 0.65
C SER A 231 -1.39 -4.43 0.64
N ILE A 232 -2.03 -4.40 -0.53
CA ILE A 232 -3.20 -5.20 -0.86
C ILE A 232 -3.05 -5.76 -2.28
N VAL A 233 -3.48 -7.00 -2.47
CA VAL A 233 -3.66 -7.64 -3.79
C VAL A 233 -5.10 -8.11 -3.88
N ILE A 234 -5.80 -7.79 -4.98
CA ILE A 234 -7.17 -8.21 -5.24
C ILE A 234 -7.16 -9.22 -6.39
N TYR A 235 -7.83 -10.34 -6.17
CA TYR A 235 -7.91 -11.47 -7.09
C TYR A 235 -9.34 -11.59 -7.64
N SER A 236 -9.45 -11.82 -8.94
CA SER A 236 -10.70 -12.21 -9.61
C SER A 236 -10.54 -13.58 -10.27
N GLU A 237 -11.67 -14.23 -10.55
CA GLU A 237 -11.67 -15.49 -11.30
C GLU A 237 -11.47 -15.22 -12.80
N GLU A 238 -10.42 -15.81 -13.38
CA GLU A 238 -10.21 -15.88 -14.81
C GLU A 238 -10.65 -17.24 -15.35
N LYS A 239 -11.56 -17.23 -16.32
CA LYS A 239 -12.10 -18.44 -16.94
C LYS A 239 -11.32 -18.78 -18.20
N PHE A 240 -10.59 -19.89 -18.16
CA PHE A 240 -10.04 -20.54 -19.34
C PHE A 240 -11.09 -21.54 -19.85
N GLY A 241 -11.31 -21.59 -21.17
CA GLY A 241 -12.34 -22.48 -21.76
C GLY A 241 -12.27 -23.92 -21.21
N ASN A 242 -13.38 -24.66 -21.31
CA ASN A 242 -13.57 -26.00 -20.72
C ASN A 242 -13.70 -26.04 -19.18
N GLY A 243 -14.17 -24.96 -18.56
CA GLY A 243 -14.47 -24.93 -17.12
C GLY A 243 -13.24 -24.86 -16.22
N ILE A 244 -12.09 -24.50 -16.77
CA ILE A 244 -10.86 -24.28 -16.01
C ILE A 244 -10.88 -22.83 -15.51
N THR A 245 -10.67 -22.62 -14.22
CA THR A 245 -10.55 -21.28 -13.67
C THR A 245 -9.21 -21.11 -12.95
N ALA A 246 -8.68 -19.89 -12.97
CA ALA A 246 -7.52 -19.52 -12.18
C ALA A 246 -7.73 -18.16 -11.52
N ASP A 247 -6.98 -17.90 -10.46
CA ASP A 247 -6.99 -16.59 -9.82
C ASP A 247 -6.10 -15.63 -10.61
N LYS A 248 -6.65 -14.48 -10.97
CA LYS A 248 -5.95 -13.39 -11.65
C LYS A 248 -5.84 -12.20 -10.72
N GLU A 249 -4.63 -11.69 -10.54
CA GLU A 249 -4.38 -10.41 -9.87
C GLU A 249 -4.92 -9.27 -10.73
N VAL A 250 -5.98 -8.61 -10.28
CA VAL A 250 -6.62 -7.50 -11.01
C VAL A 250 -6.20 -6.13 -10.46
N TYR A 251 -5.76 -6.08 -9.21
CA TYR A 251 -5.31 -4.87 -8.55
C TYR A 251 -4.23 -5.18 -7.53
N LYS A 252 -3.22 -4.32 -7.43
CA LYS A 252 -2.20 -4.35 -6.39
C LYS A 252 -1.81 -2.95 -5.98
N LEU A 253 -1.76 -2.68 -4.68
CA LEU A 253 -1.16 -1.47 -4.11
C LEU A 253 -0.11 -1.88 -3.07
N GLU A 254 1.07 -1.27 -3.16
CA GLU A 254 2.18 -1.44 -2.22
C GLU A 254 2.57 -0.07 -1.66
N THR A 255 2.93 0.00 -0.39
CA THR A 255 3.38 1.23 0.27
C THR A 255 4.59 0.95 1.15
N VAL A 256 5.57 1.86 1.13
CA VAL A 256 6.66 1.93 2.10
C VAL A 256 6.78 3.35 2.62
N TYR A 257 7.18 3.47 3.88
CA TYR A 257 7.44 4.75 4.53
C TYR A 257 8.96 4.94 4.51
N TYR A 258 9.44 6.10 4.05
CA TYR A 258 10.83 6.34 3.60
C TYR A 258 11.16 5.76 2.21
N GLY A 259 10.59 6.36 1.18
CA GLY A 259 10.81 5.98 -0.22
C GLY A 259 12.25 6.22 -0.73
N PRO A 260 12.55 5.78 -1.97
CA PRO A 260 13.88 5.90 -2.54
C PRO A 260 14.32 7.37 -2.70
N LYS A 261 15.63 7.60 -2.76
CA LYS A 261 16.17 8.94 -3.05
C LYS A 261 15.72 9.40 -4.44
N VAL A 262 15.28 10.65 -4.51
CA VAL A 262 14.85 11.30 -5.76
C VAL A 262 15.95 12.21 -6.28
N ASN A 263 16.25 12.10 -7.57
CA ASN A 263 17.16 13.01 -8.27
C ASN A 263 16.34 14.01 -9.09
N ILE A 264 16.50 15.30 -8.80
CA ILE A 264 15.84 16.38 -9.53
C ILE A 264 16.76 16.82 -10.69
N PRO A 265 16.25 16.97 -11.93
CA PRO A 265 17.07 17.41 -13.05
C PRO A 265 17.52 18.86 -12.87
N SER A 266 18.64 19.21 -13.52
CA SER A 266 19.15 20.57 -13.61
C SER A 266 18.18 21.46 -14.40
N TYR A 267 17.79 22.62 -13.88
CA TYR A 267 16.79 23.46 -14.56
C TYR A 267 17.32 24.13 -15.82
N ASP A 268 18.63 24.17 -16.01
CA ASP A 268 19.34 24.70 -17.17
C ASP A 268 19.71 23.62 -18.20
N ASN A 269 19.37 22.35 -17.95
CA ASN A 269 19.52 21.27 -18.94
C ASN A 269 18.69 21.63 -20.20
N PRO A 270 19.28 21.57 -21.43
CA PRO A 270 18.61 21.92 -22.68
C PRO A 270 17.24 21.30 -22.93
N GLU A 271 16.97 20.10 -22.38
CA GLU A 271 15.66 19.42 -22.51
C GLU A 271 14.52 20.16 -21.79
N TRP A 272 14.86 21.04 -20.82
CA TRP A 272 13.91 21.76 -19.97
C TRP A 272 13.94 23.29 -20.20
N GLN A 273 14.58 23.75 -21.27
CA GLN A 273 14.62 25.16 -21.70
C GLN A 273 13.45 25.47 -22.63
#